data_AF-A0A8J4RUB8-F1
#
_entry.id   AF-A0A8J4RUB8-F1
#
_cell.length_a   1.000
_cell.length_b   1.000
_cell.length_c   1.000
_cell.angle_alpha   90.00
_cell.angle_beta   90.00
_cell.angle_gamma   90.00
#
_symmetry.space_group_name_H-M   'P 1'
#
loop_
_entity.id
_entity.type
_entity.pdbx_description
1 polymer ?
#
loop_
_entity_poly.entity_id
_entity_poly.type
_entity_poly.pdbx_seq_one_letter_code
_entity_poly.pdbx_strand_id
1 'polypeptide(L)'
;MGDAAGNGGMKRIQKAISDHLGVYVASVQLGNSVAEDAEDSFFVKMNEQTEMFAKIVREDPRLKGGFNAAGFSQGNLLIRAYIE
;
A
#
# COMPACT_ATOMS: atom_id res chain seq x y z
N MET A 1 7.32 -5.15 -8.30
CA MET A 1 7.67 -3.95 -9.11
C MET A 1 8.48 -2.93 -8.30
N GLY A 2 8.88 -1.79 -8.88
CA GLY A 2 9.64 -0.72 -8.18
C GLY A 2 8.86 -0.01 -7.06
N ASP A 3 7.54 -0.12 -7.09
CA ASP A 3 6.56 0.39 -6.14
C ASP A 3 6.19 -0.59 -5.01
N ALA A 4 6.85 -1.75 -4.91
CA ALA A 4 6.70 -2.64 -3.75
C ALA A 4 7.03 -1.89 -2.45
N ALA A 5 6.23 -2.09 -1.41
CA ALA A 5 6.26 -1.33 -0.15
C ALA A 5 7.65 -1.32 0.50
N GLY A 6 8.34 -2.46 0.43
CA GLY A 6 9.65 -2.65 1.01
C GLY A 6 10.82 -2.04 0.24
N ASN A 7 10.60 -1.55 -0.98
CA ASN A 7 11.66 -1.01 -1.82
C ASN A 7 12.21 0.33 -1.29
N GLY A 8 13.50 0.58 -1.57
CA GLY A 8 14.19 1.78 -1.10
C GLY A 8 13.53 3.09 -1.53
N GLY A 9 12.96 3.16 -2.75
CA GLY A 9 12.21 4.32 -3.22
C GLY A 9 10.95 4.60 -2.41
N MET A 10 10.13 3.57 -2.20
CA MET A 10 8.88 3.68 -1.43
C MET A 10 9.13 4.03 0.05
N LYS A 11 10.15 3.43 0.67
CA LYS A 11 10.58 3.80 2.03
C LYS A 11 11.00 5.26 2.14
N ARG A 12 11.71 5.80 1.14
CA ARG A 12 12.08 7.22 1.11
C ARG A 12 10.87 8.13 0.99
N ILE A 13 9.90 7.77 0.13
CA ILE A 13 8.64 8.51 -0.01
C ILE A 13 7.84 8.50 1.29
N GLN A 14 7.65 7.32 1.89
CA GLN A 14 6.96 7.17 3.18
C GLN A 14 7.60 8.04 4.26
N LYS A 15 8.94 7.98 4.39
CA LYS A 15 9.68 8.79 5.35
C LYS A 15 9.52 10.28 5.08
N ALA A 16 9.65 10.71 3.82
CA ALA A 16 9.52 12.12 3.45
C ALA A 16 8.12 12.68 3.79
N ILE A 17 7.05 11.92 3.52
CA ILE A 17 5.68 12.31 3.87
C ILE A 17 5.52 12.41 5.39
N SER A 18 5.99 11.40 6.12
CA SER A 18 5.88 11.38 7.59
C SER A 18 6.64 12.54 8.24
N ASP A 19 7.88 12.80 7.80
CA ASP A 19 8.72 13.89 8.32
C ASP A 19 8.12 15.27 8.00
N HIS A 20 7.60 15.46 6.78
CA HIS A 20 7.13 16.76 6.33
C HIS A 20 5.76 17.15 6.91
N LEU A 21 4.87 16.17 7.08
CA LEU A 21 3.50 16.40 7.55
C LEU A 21 3.29 16.08 9.03
N GLY A 22 4.24 15.37 9.68
CA GLY A 22 4.09 14.94 11.07
C GLY A 22 2.98 13.90 11.27
N VAL A 23 2.70 13.10 10.24
CA VAL A 23 1.59 12.13 10.24
C VAL A 23 2.07 10.68 10.24
N TYR A 24 1.19 9.79 10.67
CA TYR A 24 1.35 8.36 10.47
C TYR A 24 1.17 8.02 8.98
N VAL A 25 2.12 7.26 8.41
CA VAL A 25 2.06 6.79 7.03
C VAL A 25 2.12 5.26 7.02
N ALA A 26 1.02 4.62 6.67
CA ALA A 26 0.99 3.18 6.39
C ALA A 26 1.61 2.88 5.02
N SER A 27 2.45 1.86 4.95
CA SER A 27 2.92 1.28 3.68
C SER A 27 2.32 -0.12 3.55
N VAL A 28 1.58 -0.35 2.47
CA VAL A 28 0.79 -1.59 2.30
C VAL A 28 1.59 -2.58 1.47
N GLN A 29 2.03 -3.67 2.10
CA GLN A 29 2.73 -4.79 1.45
C GLN A 29 1.72 -5.90 1.17
N LEU A 30 1.55 -6.30 -0.09
CA LEU A 30 0.67 -7.38 -0.50
C LEU A 30 1.48 -8.66 -0.64
N GLY A 31 1.87 -9.23 0.51
CA GLY A 31 2.73 -10.40 0.60
C GLY A 31 3.44 -10.44 1.95
N ASN A 32 4.04 -11.57 2.30
CA ASN A 32 4.77 -11.76 3.56
C ASN A 32 6.22 -11.24 3.49
N SER A 33 6.69 -10.88 2.30
CA SER A 33 8.02 -10.31 2.08
C SER A 33 8.02 -9.29 0.95
N VAL A 34 9.11 -8.51 0.84
CA VAL A 34 9.32 -7.57 -0.28
C VAL A 34 9.39 -8.28 -1.62
N ALA A 35 9.95 -9.50 -1.64
CA ALA A 35 10.04 -10.30 -2.85
C ALA A 35 8.65 -10.77 -3.29
N GLU A 36 7.86 -11.29 -2.35
CA GLU A 36 6.48 -11.73 -2.60
C GLU A 36 5.58 -10.55 -3.03
N ASP A 37 5.66 -9.40 -2.36
CA ASP A 37 4.95 -8.17 -2.79
C ASP A 37 5.31 -7.76 -4.22
N ALA A 38 6.57 -7.93 -4.61
CA ALA A 38 7.01 -7.67 -5.96
C ALA A 38 6.49 -8.71 -6.96
N GLU A 39 6.40 -9.99 -6.61
CA GLU A 39 5.87 -11.07 -7.44
C GLU A 39 4.34 -10.98 -7.58
N ASP A 40 3.63 -10.75 -6.48
CA ASP A 40 2.18 -10.65 -6.40
C ASP A 40 1.65 -9.49 -7.24
N SER A 41 2.42 -8.40 -7.37
CA SER A 41 2.11 -7.29 -8.29
C SER A 41 2.00 -7.71 -9.77
N PHE A 42 2.56 -8.86 -10.15
CA PHE A 42 2.46 -9.42 -11.51
C PHE A 42 1.48 -10.59 -11.62
N PHE A 43 1.44 -11.46 -10.61
CA PHE A 43 0.81 -12.78 -10.73
C PHE A 43 -0.50 -12.93 -9.95
N VAL A 44 -0.76 -12.10 -8.94
CA VAL A 44 -2.01 -12.13 -8.19
C VAL A 44 -3.05 -11.23 -8.86
N LYS A 45 -4.29 -11.71 -8.97
CA LYS A 45 -5.37 -10.97 -9.62
C LYS A 45 -5.71 -9.71 -8.82
N MET A 46 -6.09 -8.64 -9.53
CA MET A 46 -6.45 -7.36 -8.90
C MET A 46 -7.52 -7.50 -7.82
N ASN A 47 -8.55 -8.33 -8.02
CA ASN A 47 -9.60 -8.53 -7.01
C ASN A 47 -9.03 -9.13 -5.70
N GLU A 48 -8.11 -10.09 -5.82
CA GLU A 48 -7.44 -10.69 -4.66
C GLU A 48 -6.52 -9.66 -3.98
N GLN A 49 -5.82 -8.83 -4.76
CA GLN A 49 -5.06 -7.69 -4.21
C GLN A 49 -5.94 -6.69 -3.46
N THR A 50 -7.14 -6.39 -3.97
CA THR A 50 -8.10 -5.49 -3.32
C THR A 50 -8.57 -6.06 -1.98
N GLU A 51 -8.83 -7.38 -1.91
CA GLU A 51 -9.20 -8.05 -0.66
C GLU A 51 -8.07 -8.01 0.37
N MET A 52 -6.83 -8.27 -0.06
CA MET A 52 -5.64 -8.17 0.79
C MET A 52 -5.43 -6.74 1.31
N PHE A 53 -5.52 -5.75 0.43
CA PHE A 53 -5.43 -4.33 0.79
C PHE A 53 -6.50 -3.96 1.82
N ALA A 54 -7.76 -4.35 1.56
CA ALA A 54 -8.87 -4.08 2.46
C ALA A 54 -8.68 -4.71 3.84
N LYS A 55 -8.13 -5.93 3.90
CA LYS A 55 -7.79 -6.60 5.16
C LYS A 55 -6.77 -5.78 5.95
N ILE A 56 -5.65 -5.40 5.33
CA ILE A 56 -4.59 -4.63 5.97
C ILE A 56 -5.12 -3.29 6.49
N VAL A 57 -5.93 -2.58 5.70
CA VAL A 57 -6.53 -1.31 6.11
C VAL A 57 -7.46 -1.48 7.31
N ARG A 58 -8.29 -2.53 7.35
CA ARG A 58 -9.22 -2.81 8.47
C ARG A 58 -8.49 -3.22 9.75
N GLU A 59 -7.34 -3.88 9.63
CA GLU A 59 -6.56 -4.35 10.77
C GLU A 59 -5.72 -3.24 11.43
N ASP A 60 -5.49 -2.12 10.75
CA ASP A 60 -4.79 -0.97 11.34
C ASP A 60 -5.76 -0.02 12.07
N PRO A 61 -5.77 0.01 13.43
CA PRO A 61 -6.67 0.87 14.19
C PRO A 61 -6.45 2.37 13.97
N ARG A 62 -5.27 2.78 13.46
CA ARG A 62 -4.96 4.19 13.18
C ARG A 62 -5.67 4.71 11.92
N LEU A 63 -6.18 3.81 11.07
CA LEU A 63 -6.90 4.15 9.83
C LEU A 63 -8.42 4.21 10.03
N LYS A 64 -8.94 3.81 11.20
CA LYS A 64 -10.38 3.72 11.49
C LYS A 64 -11.12 5.05 11.37
N GLY A 65 -10.43 6.18 11.63
CA GLY A 65 -11.01 7.52 11.57
C GLY A 65 -11.11 8.13 10.16
N GLY A 66 -10.81 7.34 9.12
CA GLY A 66 -10.59 7.85 7.77
C GLY A 66 -9.12 8.15 7.53
N PHE A 67 -8.72 8.14 6.26
CA PHE A 67 -7.34 8.34 5.84
C PHE A 67 -7.28 8.90 4.41
N ASN A 68 -6.15 9.52 4.08
CA ASN A 68 -5.79 9.82 2.70
C ASN A 68 -5.00 8.64 2.12
N ALA A 69 -5.15 8.39 0.82
CA ALA A 69 -4.44 7.32 0.12
C ALA A 69 -3.70 7.88 -1.10
N ALA A 70 -2.49 7.38 -1.33
CA ALA A 70 -1.68 7.73 -2.51
C ALA A 70 -1.15 6.44 -3.14
N GLY A 71 -1.53 6.20 -4.40
CA GLY A 71 -1.11 5.02 -5.16
C GLY A 71 -0.13 5.40 -6.26
N PHE A 72 0.89 4.56 -6.44
CA PHE A 72 1.88 4.73 -7.51
C PHE A 72 1.66 3.65 -8.56
N SER A 73 1.71 4.03 -9.84
CA SER A 73 1.51 3.09 -10.97
C SER A 73 0.20 2.29 -10.81
N GLN A 74 0.26 0.95 -10.77
CA GLN A 74 -0.89 0.08 -10.58
C GLN A 74 -1.56 0.28 -9.20
N GLY A 75 -0.82 0.72 -8.17
CA GLY A 75 -1.36 0.97 -6.83
C GLY A 75 -2.48 2.01 -6.80
N ASN A 76 -2.54 2.92 -7.78
CA ASN A 76 -3.66 3.87 -7.87
C ASN A 76 -4.97 3.19 -8.33
N LEU A 77 -4.87 2.18 -9.20
CA LEU A 77 -6.04 1.38 -9.61
C LEU A 77 -6.53 0.50 -8.45
N LEU A 78 -5.61 -0.04 -7.66
CA LEU A 78 -5.94 -0.80 -6.45
C LEU A 78 -6.70 0.05 -5.43
N ILE A 79 -6.24 1.27 -5.15
CA ILE A 79 -6.96 2.20 -4.26
C ILE A 79 -8.35 2.53 -4.81
N ARG A 80 -8.47 2.74 -6.14
CA ARG A 80 -9.79 2.98 -6.76
C ARG A 80 -10.72 1.78 -6.58
N ALA A 81 -10.22 0.55 -6.79
CA ALA A 81 -10.97 -0.69 -6.60
C ALA A 81 -11.35 -0.96 -5.14
N TYR A 82 -10.62 -0.39 -4.17
CA TYR A 82 -11.00 -0.44 -2.75
C TYR A 82 -12.14 0.53 -2.40
N ILE A 83 -12.26 1.65 -3.13
CA ILE A 83 -13.25 2.70 -2.89
C ILE A 83 -14.59 2.38 -3.57
N GLU A 84 -14.56 1.82 -4.78
CA GLU A 84 -15.72 1.48 -5.61
C GLU A 84 -16.27 0.07 -5.31
#